data_AF-A0A521EJW2-F1
#
_entry.id   AF-A0A521EJW2-F1
#
_cell.length_a   1.000
_cell.length_b   1.000
_cell.length_c   1.000
_cell.angle_alpha   90.00
_cell.angle_beta   90.00
_cell.angle_gamma   90.00
#
_symmetry.space_group_name_H-M   'P 1'
#
loop_
_entity.id
_entity.type
_entity.pdbx_description
1 polymer ?
#
loop_
_entity_poly.entity_id
_entity_poly.type
_entity_poly.pdbx_seq_one_letter_code
_entity_poly.pdbx_strand_id
1 'polypeptide(L)'
;MKTFLCLICLIVLSQCHKVPPQKEQKSKTLEKLPSVIIEGSSLTKKNISLDCIELKNNKLQDNFNFLKTNIVYYSIKTINKNKLNDLEYYKSFLVKIPFLNFLPNDFIKSNFKFKKYFKEVENYGDCHIGEFIFLNKINSRQNKAYVLFNTTRNEVTIWYYDNMKFDPNDIVLTYSIKGINSYYIVKYSEECQAFVPLE
;
A
#
# COMPACT_ATOMS: atom_id res chain seq x y z
N MET A 1 13.19 -8.39 92.53
CA MET A 1 12.96 -9.62 91.74
C MET A 1 13.21 -9.31 90.28
N LYS A 2 14.05 -10.13 89.63
CA LYS A 2 14.43 -10.05 88.21
C LYS A 2 13.37 -10.75 87.35
N THR A 3 13.02 -10.16 86.21
CA THR A 3 12.42 -10.77 85.00
C THR A 3 12.54 -9.68 83.91
N PHE A 4 13.49 -9.67 82.96
CA PHE A 4 13.77 -10.51 81.78
C PHE A 4 12.60 -10.67 80.78
N LEU A 5 12.98 -10.60 79.49
CA LEU A 5 12.22 -10.82 78.23
C LEU A 5 11.42 -9.60 77.69
N CYS A 6 11.39 -9.28 76.39
CA CYS A 6 11.94 -9.94 75.21
C CYS A 6 12.05 -8.94 74.03
N LEU A 7 13.09 -9.12 73.22
CA LEU A 7 13.33 -8.52 71.92
C LEU A 7 12.14 -8.70 70.95
N ILE A 8 11.76 -7.64 70.23
CA ILE A 8 11.15 -7.77 68.89
C ILE A 8 11.89 -6.82 67.95
N CYS A 9 12.75 -7.40 67.11
CA CYS A 9 13.30 -6.76 65.92
C CYS A 9 12.21 -6.70 64.83
N LEU A 10 11.81 -5.49 64.43
CA LEU A 10 11.10 -5.26 63.18
C LEU A 10 12.13 -5.02 62.07
N ILE A 11 12.39 -6.07 61.29
CA ILE A 11 13.16 -5.99 60.05
C ILE A 11 12.24 -5.40 58.98
N VAL A 12 12.55 -4.18 58.55
CA VAL A 12 11.95 -3.57 57.36
C VAL A 12 12.56 -4.24 56.13
N LEU A 13 11.81 -5.11 55.48
CA LEU A 13 12.15 -5.65 54.16
C LEU A 13 11.90 -4.57 53.11
N SER A 14 12.96 -3.89 52.70
CA SER A 14 12.99 -3.05 51.49
C SER A 14 12.77 -3.95 50.26
N GLN A 15 11.57 -3.90 49.69
CA GLN A 15 11.30 -4.52 48.39
C GLN A 15 11.97 -3.68 47.29
N CYS A 16 13.15 -4.10 46.83
CA CYS A 16 13.72 -3.64 45.57
C CYS A 16 12.81 -4.07 44.41
N HIS A 17 12.03 -3.13 43.88
CA HIS A 17 11.40 -3.29 42.57
C HIS A 17 12.50 -3.30 41.50
N LYS A 18 12.80 -4.49 40.97
CA LYS A 18 13.58 -4.66 39.75
C LYS A 18 12.81 -4.03 38.60
N VAL A 19 13.29 -2.89 38.12
CA VAL A 19 12.88 -2.33 36.83
C VAL A 19 13.21 -3.37 35.75
N PRO A 20 12.22 -3.87 34.98
CA PRO A 20 12.50 -4.80 33.90
C PRO A 20 13.35 -4.10 32.82
N PRO A 21 14.34 -4.79 32.23
CA PRO A 21 15.20 -4.21 31.22
C PRO A 21 14.36 -3.79 30.01
N GLN A 22 14.54 -2.52 29.59
CA GLN A 22 13.99 -2.01 28.34
C GLN A 22 14.46 -2.91 27.21
N LYS A 23 13.51 -3.53 26.49
CA LYS A 23 13.80 -4.26 25.26
C LYS A 23 14.36 -3.26 24.26
N GLU A 24 15.63 -3.42 23.91
CA GLU A 24 16.24 -2.74 22.76
C GLU A 24 15.35 -2.95 21.54
N GLN A 25 14.85 -1.84 21.02
CA GLN A 25 14.07 -1.77 19.80
C GLN A 25 15.01 -2.15 18.65
N LYS A 26 15.01 -3.42 18.27
CA LYS A 26 15.76 -3.92 17.10
C LYS A 26 15.42 -3.02 15.91
N SER A 27 16.40 -2.24 15.48
CA SER A 27 16.39 -1.52 14.21
C SER A 27 15.97 -2.51 13.12
N LYS A 28 14.77 -2.31 12.56
CA LYS A 28 14.26 -3.10 11.43
C LYS A 28 15.24 -2.88 10.28
N THR A 29 16.06 -3.88 9.99
CA THR A 29 16.88 -3.94 8.79
C THR A 29 15.95 -3.76 7.59
N LEU A 30 16.04 -2.61 6.94
CA LEU A 30 15.22 -2.26 5.78
C LEU A 30 15.64 -3.19 4.64
N GLU A 31 14.86 -4.24 4.40
CA GLU A 31 15.12 -5.22 3.35
C GLU A 31 15.18 -4.49 1.99
N LYS A 32 16.34 -4.57 1.33
CA LYS A 32 16.62 -3.83 0.10
C LYS A 32 15.85 -4.48 -1.05
N LEU A 33 14.73 -3.87 -1.43
CA LEU A 33 13.83 -4.40 -2.45
C LEU A 33 14.46 -4.37 -3.86
N PRO A 34 14.08 -5.30 -4.74
CA PRO A 34 14.60 -5.37 -6.10
C PRO A 34 14.19 -4.13 -6.90
N SER A 35 15.18 -3.46 -7.50
CA SER A 35 14.94 -2.43 -8.51
C SER A 35 14.57 -3.08 -9.85
N VAL A 36 13.60 -2.48 -10.54
CA VAL A 36 13.19 -2.91 -11.89
C VAL A 36 13.50 -1.78 -12.86
N ILE A 37 14.08 -2.07 -14.02
CA ILE A 37 14.34 -1.06 -15.04
C ILE A 37 13.21 -1.10 -16.07
N ILE A 38 12.53 0.04 -16.23
CA ILE A 38 11.50 0.23 -17.25
C ILE A 38 11.91 1.40 -18.11
N GLU A 39 12.14 1.13 -19.41
CA GLU A 39 12.51 2.14 -20.42
C GLU A 39 13.68 3.06 -20.00
N GLY A 40 14.73 2.48 -19.42
CA GLY A 40 15.90 3.25 -18.97
C GLY A 40 15.69 4.04 -17.67
N SER A 41 14.49 4.01 -17.09
CA SER A 41 14.21 4.55 -15.76
C SER A 41 14.28 3.45 -14.71
N SER A 42 15.03 3.71 -13.64
CA SER A 42 15.04 2.83 -12.46
C SER A 42 13.77 3.04 -11.67
N LEU A 43 13.06 1.94 -11.38
CA LEU A 43 11.96 1.91 -10.43
C LEU A 43 12.44 1.35 -9.10
N THR A 44 12.08 2.06 -8.03
CA THR A 44 12.28 1.62 -6.66
C THR A 44 10.92 1.43 -6.02
N LYS A 45 10.59 0.18 -5.67
CA LYS A 45 9.36 -0.12 -4.94
C LYS A 45 9.38 0.58 -3.58
N LYS A 46 8.34 1.33 -3.27
CA LYS A 46 8.17 1.96 -1.95
C LYS A 46 7.62 0.94 -0.96
N ASN A 47 8.20 0.93 0.24
CA ASN A 47 7.61 0.25 1.39
C ASN A 47 6.68 1.21 2.10
N ILE A 48 5.43 0.81 2.29
CA ILE A 48 4.47 1.57 3.10
C ILE A 48 4.52 1.03 4.51
N SER A 49 4.58 1.93 5.49
CA SER A 49 4.53 1.57 6.90
C SER A 49 3.20 0.89 7.23
N LEU A 50 3.24 -0.22 7.97
CA LEU A 50 2.02 -0.91 8.43
C LEU A 50 1.22 -0.03 9.39
N ASP A 51 1.92 0.78 10.20
CA ASP A 51 1.33 1.71 11.17
C ASP A 51 0.44 2.77 10.50
N CYS A 52 0.62 2.99 9.19
CA CYS A 52 -0.20 3.90 8.38
C CYS A 52 -1.48 3.26 7.82
N ILE A 53 -1.50 1.93 7.74
CA ILE A 53 -2.63 1.15 7.24
C ILE A 53 -3.51 0.67 8.41
N GLU A 54 -2.91 0.47 9.57
CA GLU A 54 -3.58 0.17 10.84
C GLU A 54 -4.12 1.45 11.49
N LEU A 55 -5.23 1.99 10.97
CA LEU A 55 -5.94 3.06 11.66
C LEU A 55 -6.40 2.62 13.06
N LYS A 56 -6.36 3.59 13.99
CA LYS A 56 -6.47 3.51 15.46
C LYS A 56 -7.80 2.98 16.04
N ASN A 57 -8.45 2.00 15.43
CA ASN A 57 -9.69 1.44 15.99
C ASN A 57 -9.62 -0.08 16.13
N ASN A 58 -9.48 -0.53 17.38
CA ASN A 58 -9.49 -1.92 17.88
C ASN A 58 -10.75 -2.75 17.52
N LYS A 59 -11.63 -2.26 16.62
CA LYS A 59 -12.88 -2.93 16.23
C LYS A 59 -12.92 -3.42 14.78
N LEU A 60 -11.97 -3.04 13.93
CA LEU A 60 -11.92 -3.48 12.53
C LEU A 60 -10.57 -4.11 12.22
N GLN A 61 -10.32 -5.24 12.90
CA GLN A 61 -9.18 -6.11 12.63
C GLN A 61 -9.39 -6.98 11.38
N ASP A 62 -10.34 -6.61 10.51
CA ASP A 62 -10.39 -7.11 9.13
C ASP A 62 -9.32 -6.36 8.33
N ASN A 63 -8.11 -6.85 8.54
CA ASN A 63 -6.85 -6.47 7.93
C ASN A 63 -7.03 -5.84 6.54
N PHE A 64 -6.73 -4.55 6.43
CA PHE A 64 -6.51 -3.80 5.18
C PHE A 64 -5.31 -4.33 4.34
N ASN A 65 -4.95 -5.62 4.51
CA ASN A 65 -4.02 -6.38 3.69
C ASN A 65 -4.34 -6.26 2.19
N PHE A 66 -5.60 -6.00 1.82
CA PHE A 66 -5.97 -5.80 0.42
C PHE A 66 -5.28 -4.58 -0.21
N LEU A 67 -5.00 -3.49 0.52
CA LEU A 67 -4.27 -2.34 -0.02
C LEU A 67 -2.81 -2.73 -0.30
N LYS A 68 -2.21 -3.47 0.64
CA LYS A 68 -0.83 -3.96 0.52
C LYS A 68 -0.66 -4.92 -0.66
N THR A 69 -1.68 -5.74 -0.93
CA THR A 69 -1.64 -6.67 -2.05
C THR A 69 -2.01 -5.95 -3.34
N ASN A 70 -3.14 -5.25 -3.40
CA ASN A 70 -3.68 -4.74 -4.67
C ASN A 70 -3.17 -3.35 -5.09
N ILE A 71 -2.41 -2.64 -4.25
CA ILE A 71 -1.77 -1.38 -4.62
C ILE A 71 -0.27 -1.50 -4.45
N VAL A 72 0.48 -1.16 -5.50
CA VAL A 72 1.93 -1.10 -5.47
C VAL A 72 2.40 0.30 -5.84
N TYR A 73 3.39 0.77 -5.09
CA TYR A 73 3.91 2.12 -5.18
C TYR A 73 5.36 2.07 -5.63
N TYR A 74 5.71 2.87 -6.62
CA TYR A 74 7.07 2.99 -7.14
C TYR A 74 7.49 4.44 -7.19
N SER A 75 8.70 4.71 -6.70
CA SER A 75 9.44 5.90 -7.10
C SER A 75 10.12 5.61 -8.43
N ILE A 76 10.04 6.56 -9.36
CA ILE A 76 10.72 6.49 -10.65
C ILE A 76 11.62 7.72 -10.77
N LYS A 77 12.80 7.58 -11.37
CA LYS A 77 13.73 8.73 -11.51
C LYS A 77 13.13 9.85 -12.37
N THR A 78 12.44 9.49 -13.44
CA THR A 78 11.86 10.44 -14.39
C THR A 78 10.68 9.79 -15.12
N ILE A 79 9.57 10.51 -15.23
CA ILE A 79 8.43 10.09 -16.05
C ILE A 79 8.55 10.75 -17.43
N ASN A 80 8.53 9.94 -18.49
CA ASN A 80 8.54 10.47 -19.85
C ASN A 80 7.16 11.05 -20.19
N LYS A 81 7.00 12.37 -20.01
CA LYS A 81 5.74 13.09 -20.23
C LYS A 81 5.20 12.93 -21.65
N ASN A 82 6.09 12.81 -22.65
CA ASN A 82 5.70 12.64 -24.05
C ASN A 82 5.02 11.28 -24.31
N LYS A 83 5.26 10.29 -23.45
CA LYS A 83 4.69 8.95 -23.55
C LYS A 83 3.44 8.73 -22.69
N LEU A 84 2.99 9.73 -21.93
CA LEU A 84 1.74 9.63 -21.13
C LEU A 84 0.48 9.47 -22.00
N ASN A 85 0.62 9.58 -23.32
CA ASN A 85 -0.44 9.30 -24.26
C ASN A 85 -0.38 7.90 -24.90
N ASP A 86 0.70 7.14 -24.68
CA ASP A 86 1.01 5.88 -25.36
C ASP A 86 0.57 4.66 -24.54
N LEU A 87 -0.27 3.80 -25.12
CA LEU A 87 -0.71 2.54 -24.52
C LEU A 87 0.47 1.64 -24.12
N GLU A 88 1.48 1.49 -24.99
CA GLU A 88 2.59 0.57 -24.74
C GLU A 88 3.44 1.04 -23.57
N TYR A 89 3.50 2.35 -23.33
CA TYR A 89 4.14 2.91 -22.16
C TYR A 89 3.47 2.41 -20.87
N TYR A 90 2.14 2.53 -20.76
CA TYR A 90 1.38 2.04 -19.59
C TYR A 90 1.49 0.52 -19.42
N LYS A 91 1.35 -0.22 -20.52
CA LYS A 91 1.44 -1.69 -20.53
C LYS A 91 2.79 -2.20 -20.05
N SER A 92 3.89 -1.46 -20.34
CA SER A 92 5.24 -1.82 -19.89
C SER A 92 5.36 -1.89 -18.36
N PHE A 93 4.55 -1.13 -17.61
CA PHE A 93 4.51 -1.19 -16.15
C PHE A 93 3.74 -2.41 -15.66
N LEU A 94 2.66 -2.82 -16.33
CA LEU A 94 1.91 -4.00 -15.94
C LEU A 94 2.68 -5.31 -16.19
N VAL A 95 3.35 -5.44 -17.34
CA VAL A 95 4.06 -6.69 -17.72
C VAL A 95 5.32 -6.92 -16.88
N LYS A 96 6.00 -5.85 -16.45
CA LYS A 96 7.28 -5.93 -15.74
C LYS A 96 7.14 -6.02 -14.22
N ILE A 97 5.91 -5.96 -13.69
CA ILE A 97 5.66 -5.91 -12.25
C ILE A 97 4.99 -7.21 -11.79
N PRO A 98 5.66 -8.02 -10.93
CA PRO A 98 5.32 -9.42 -10.71
C PRO A 98 4.11 -9.68 -9.81
N PHE A 99 3.26 -8.69 -9.53
CA PHE A 99 2.16 -8.88 -8.57
C PHE A 99 0.98 -9.70 -9.14
N LEU A 100 0.81 -9.72 -10.47
CA LEU A 100 -0.38 -10.33 -11.10
C LEU A 100 -0.08 -11.34 -12.21
N ASN A 101 1.19 -11.65 -12.45
CA ASN A 101 1.62 -12.52 -13.55
C ASN A 101 0.92 -12.15 -14.87
N PHE A 102 0.76 -10.86 -15.17
CA PHE A 102 0.21 -10.44 -16.46
C PHE A 102 1.13 -10.97 -17.55
N LEU A 103 0.63 -11.93 -18.30
CA LEU A 103 1.33 -12.50 -19.44
C LEU A 103 1.11 -11.59 -20.64
N PRO A 104 2.05 -11.53 -21.59
CA PRO A 104 1.85 -10.80 -22.84
C PRO A 104 0.52 -11.15 -23.55
N ASN A 105 0.07 -12.40 -23.43
CA ASN A 105 -1.18 -12.90 -24.00
C ASN A 105 -2.45 -12.30 -23.35
N ASP A 106 -2.36 -11.75 -22.14
CA ASP A 106 -3.49 -11.05 -21.52
C ASP A 106 -3.83 -9.75 -22.26
N PHE A 107 -2.89 -9.20 -23.03
CA PHE A 107 -3.03 -7.97 -23.81
C PHE A 107 -3.31 -8.22 -25.30
N ILE A 108 -3.91 -9.36 -25.66
CA ILE A 108 -4.44 -9.54 -27.02
C ILE A 108 -5.61 -8.56 -27.21
N LYS A 109 -5.66 -7.83 -28.32
CA LYS A 109 -6.63 -6.74 -28.55
C LYS A 109 -8.10 -7.14 -28.37
N SER A 110 -8.45 -8.40 -28.61
CA SER A 110 -9.80 -8.93 -28.37
C SER A 110 -10.12 -9.20 -26.89
N ASN A 111 -9.10 -9.16 -26.02
CA ASN A 111 -9.18 -9.55 -24.61
C ASN A 111 -9.12 -8.37 -23.64
N PHE A 112 -8.83 -7.16 -24.09
CA PHE A 112 -8.83 -5.99 -23.19
C PHE A 112 -9.29 -4.70 -23.88
N LYS A 113 -9.75 -3.75 -23.06
CA LYS A 113 -9.97 -2.35 -23.43
C LYS A 113 -9.02 -1.47 -22.63
N PHE A 114 -8.56 -0.39 -23.24
CA PHE A 114 -7.75 0.62 -22.57
C PHE A 114 -8.47 1.95 -22.57
N LYS A 115 -8.51 2.61 -21.42
CA LYS A 115 -8.97 3.98 -21.26
C LYS A 115 -7.88 4.81 -20.60
N LYS A 116 -7.87 6.09 -20.95
CA LYS A 116 -6.93 7.08 -20.44
C LYS A 116 -7.70 8.29 -20.01
N TYR A 117 -7.34 8.83 -18.85
CA TYR A 117 -7.91 10.08 -18.37
C TYR A 117 -6.97 10.76 -17.38
N PHE A 118 -7.26 12.02 -17.11
CA PHE A 118 -6.55 12.86 -16.18
C PHE A 118 -7.42 13.11 -14.96
N LYS A 119 -6.82 13.12 -13.77
CA LYS A 119 -7.53 13.43 -12.54
C LYS A 119 -6.57 14.07 -11.54
N GLU A 120 -6.99 15.18 -10.95
CA GLU A 120 -6.38 15.71 -9.75
C GLU A 120 -6.91 14.92 -8.54
N VAL A 121 -5.99 14.46 -7.69
CA VAL A 121 -6.29 13.70 -6.48
C VAL A 121 -5.83 14.52 -5.28
N GLU A 122 -6.75 14.81 -4.35
CA GLU A 122 -6.46 15.63 -3.17
C GLU A 122 -5.21 15.13 -2.43
N ASN A 123 -4.30 16.05 -2.09
CA ASN A 123 -3.01 15.82 -1.41
C ASN A 123 -2.00 14.91 -2.15
N TYR A 124 -2.41 14.28 -3.25
CA TYR A 124 -1.50 13.52 -4.11
C TYR A 124 -1.05 14.36 -5.31
N GLY A 125 -1.97 15.09 -5.93
CA GLY A 125 -1.77 15.95 -7.09
C GLY A 125 -2.24 15.32 -8.40
N ASP A 126 -1.70 15.86 -9.49
CA ASP A 126 -2.10 15.53 -10.86
C ASP A 126 -1.70 14.11 -11.27
N CYS A 127 -2.69 13.33 -11.71
CA CYS A 127 -2.51 11.95 -12.12
C CYS A 127 -2.93 11.73 -13.57
N HIS A 128 -2.01 11.13 -14.34
CA HIS A 128 -2.34 10.52 -15.63
C HIS A 128 -2.65 9.04 -15.43
N ILE A 129 -3.86 8.62 -15.78
CA ILE A 129 -4.41 7.33 -15.39
C ILE A 129 -4.67 6.49 -16.64
N GLY A 130 -4.15 5.27 -16.64
CA GLY A 130 -4.45 4.25 -17.64
C GLY A 130 -5.23 3.12 -17.00
N GLU A 131 -6.49 2.94 -17.42
CA GLU A 131 -7.38 1.87 -17.00
C GLU A 131 -7.36 0.76 -18.06
N PHE A 132 -6.99 -0.44 -17.65
CA PHE A 132 -7.05 -1.67 -18.43
C PHE A 132 -8.26 -2.47 -17.98
N ILE A 133 -9.13 -2.86 -18.91
CA ILE A 133 -10.34 -3.67 -18.64
C ILE A 133 -10.19 -4.99 -19.40
N PHE A 134 -9.94 -6.08 -18.70
CA PHE A 134 -9.78 -7.42 -19.27
C PHE A 134 -11.15 -8.09 -19.41
N LEU A 135 -11.48 -8.52 -20.64
CA LEU A 135 -12.80 -9.02 -21.00
C LEU A 135 -12.96 -10.52 -20.70
N ASN A 136 -11.91 -11.33 -20.92
CA ASN A 136 -11.95 -12.75 -20.58
C ASN A 136 -10.95 -13.05 -19.46
N LYS A 137 -11.48 -13.57 -18.35
CA LYS A 137 -10.74 -13.94 -17.16
C LYS A 137 -10.07 -15.29 -17.39
N ILE A 138 -8.78 -15.32 -17.72
CA ILE A 138 -8.07 -16.61 -17.74
C ILE A 138 -7.61 -16.98 -16.32
N ASN A 139 -7.17 -16.01 -15.49
CA ASN A 139 -6.58 -16.34 -14.17
C ASN A 139 -6.85 -15.34 -13.03
N SER A 140 -7.70 -14.31 -13.20
CA SER A 140 -7.87 -13.29 -12.17
C SER A 140 -9.31 -13.01 -11.75
N ARG A 141 -9.53 -12.83 -10.44
CA ARG A 141 -10.82 -12.47 -9.86
C ARG A 141 -11.24 -11.05 -10.25
N GLN A 142 -10.27 -10.14 -10.28
CA GLN A 142 -10.45 -8.75 -10.72
C GLN A 142 -10.24 -8.63 -12.22
N ASN A 143 -10.97 -7.72 -12.86
CA ASN A 143 -10.92 -7.53 -14.31
C ASN A 143 -10.34 -6.17 -14.73
N LYS A 144 -9.90 -5.34 -13.78
CA LYS A 144 -9.26 -4.07 -14.12
C LYS A 144 -7.97 -3.83 -13.38
N ALA A 145 -7.04 -3.22 -14.10
CA ALA A 145 -5.80 -2.69 -13.56
C ALA A 145 -5.71 -1.21 -13.90
N TYR A 146 -5.17 -0.42 -12.97
CA TYR A 146 -4.95 1.00 -13.17
C TYR A 146 -3.48 1.29 -12.97
N VAL A 147 -2.89 2.08 -13.87
CA VAL A 147 -1.55 2.64 -13.70
C VAL A 147 -1.69 4.15 -13.62
N LEU A 148 -1.29 4.72 -12.50
CA LEU A 148 -1.38 6.14 -12.21
C LEU A 148 0.04 6.72 -12.20
N PHE A 149 0.28 7.69 -13.07
CA PHE A 149 1.51 8.49 -13.06
C PHE A 149 1.26 9.82 -12.38
N ASN A 150 2.02 10.09 -11.33
CA ASN A 150 2.11 11.42 -10.73
C ASN A 150 3.43 12.08 -11.16
N THR A 151 3.34 13.00 -12.11
CA THR A 151 4.53 13.61 -12.72
C THR A 151 5.26 14.58 -11.81
N THR A 152 4.57 15.16 -10.83
CA THR A 152 5.14 16.12 -9.88
C THR A 152 5.96 15.39 -8.82
N ARG A 153 5.46 14.24 -8.38
CA ARG A 153 6.12 13.39 -7.38
C ARG A 153 7.13 12.41 -7.98
N ASN A 154 7.14 12.24 -9.30
CA ASN A 154 7.85 11.16 -9.99
C ASN A 154 7.50 9.79 -9.41
N GLU A 155 6.21 9.52 -9.31
CA GLU A 155 5.67 8.29 -8.75
C GLU A 155 4.77 7.57 -9.74
N VAL A 156 4.80 6.25 -9.64
CA VAL A 156 3.86 5.37 -10.34
C VAL A 156 3.18 4.50 -9.31
N THR A 157 1.85 4.49 -9.32
CA THR A 157 1.07 3.55 -8.52
C THR A 157 0.27 2.63 -9.42
N ILE A 158 0.22 1.35 -9.07
CA ILE A 158 -0.48 0.33 -9.82
C ILE A 158 -1.53 -0.28 -8.91
N TRP A 159 -2.77 -0.29 -9.38
CA TRP A 159 -3.93 -0.67 -8.60
C TRP A 159 -4.66 -1.81 -9.29
N TYR A 160 -5.19 -2.72 -8.49
CA TYR A 160 -5.91 -3.89 -8.99
C TYR A 160 -7.27 -4.09 -8.32
N TYR A 161 -8.31 -3.54 -8.95
CA TYR A 161 -9.66 -3.45 -8.38
C TYR A 161 -10.72 -3.59 -9.46
N ASP A 162 -11.87 -4.15 -9.10
CA ASP A 162 -13.03 -4.30 -9.97
C ASP A 162 -13.54 -2.93 -10.42
N ASN A 163 -13.60 -1.97 -9.48
CA ASN A 163 -13.91 -0.58 -9.78
C ASN A 163 -13.10 0.37 -8.90
N MET A 164 -12.66 1.48 -9.52
CA MET A 164 -12.04 2.62 -8.87
C MET A 164 -12.74 3.87 -9.38
N LYS A 165 -13.31 4.67 -8.48
CA LYS A 165 -13.95 5.95 -8.78
C LYS A 165 -13.19 7.05 -8.05
N PHE A 166 -12.86 8.10 -8.79
CA PHE A 166 -12.16 9.26 -8.26
C PHE A 166 -13.17 10.35 -7.95
N ASP A 167 -13.49 10.51 -6.67
CA ASP A 167 -14.24 11.65 -6.17
C ASP A 167 -13.26 12.82 -5.88
N PRO A 168 -13.76 14.05 -5.69
CA PRO A 168 -12.87 15.21 -5.52
C PRO A 168 -11.90 15.09 -4.36
N ASN A 169 -12.33 14.46 -3.26
CA ASN A 169 -11.58 14.41 -2.01
C ASN A 169 -11.01 13.02 -1.70
N ASP A 170 -11.58 11.98 -2.31
CA ASP A 170 -11.27 10.60 -1.99
C ASP A 170 -11.37 9.70 -3.22
N ILE A 171 -10.93 8.47 -3.04
CA ILE A 171 -10.98 7.43 -4.03
C ILE A 171 -11.81 6.29 -3.47
N VAL A 172 -12.84 5.96 -4.21
CA VAL A 172 -13.76 4.88 -3.90
C VAL A 172 -13.30 3.62 -4.62
N LEU A 173 -13.07 2.55 -3.87
CA LEU A 173 -12.61 1.25 -4.34
C LEU A 173 -13.68 0.19 -4.09
N THR A 174 -13.96 -0.59 -5.12
CA THR A 174 -14.78 -1.81 -5.00
C THR A 174 -13.92 -3.00 -5.33
N TYR A 175 -13.99 -4.02 -4.48
CA TYR A 175 -13.18 -5.23 -4.60
C TYR A 175 -14.01 -6.46 -4.24
N SER A 176 -13.96 -7.50 -5.09
CA SER A 176 -14.67 -8.76 -4.86
C SER A 176 -13.73 -9.91 -4.47
N ILE A 177 -13.93 -10.46 -3.27
CA ILE A 177 -13.29 -11.71 -2.82
C ILE A 177 -14.34 -12.81 -2.71
N LYS A 178 -14.18 -13.91 -3.46
CA LYS A 178 -15.07 -15.08 -3.37
C LYS A 178 -16.57 -14.75 -3.49
N GLY A 179 -16.92 -13.72 -4.27
CA GLY A 179 -18.30 -13.27 -4.44
C GLY A 179 -18.81 -12.28 -3.38
N ILE A 180 -18.01 -11.99 -2.36
CA ILE A 180 -18.29 -10.91 -1.40
C ILE A 180 -17.70 -9.62 -1.96
N ASN A 181 -18.56 -8.63 -2.19
CA ASN A 181 -18.15 -7.30 -2.61
C ASN A 181 -17.87 -6.44 -1.38
N SER A 182 -16.64 -5.98 -1.27
CA SER A 182 -16.21 -5.01 -0.28
C SER A 182 -16.07 -3.64 -0.91
N TYR A 183 -16.35 -2.63 -0.11
CA TYR A 183 -16.27 -1.22 -0.47
C TYR A 183 -15.30 -0.51 0.47
N TYR A 184 -14.38 0.26 -0.08
CA TYR A 184 -13.41 1.03 0.68
C TYR A 184 -13.32 2.44 0.12
N ILE A 185 -13.21 3.43 1.01
CA ILE A 185 -12.87 4.80 0.64
C ILE A 185 -11.43 5.01 1.10
N VAL A 186 -10.58 5.57 0.24
CA VAL A 186 -9.18 5.87 0.58
C VAL A 186 -8.84 7.30 0.20
N LYS A 187 -7.92 7.92 0.95
CA LYS A 187 -7.31 9.21 0.60
C LYS A 187 -5.80 9.11 0.62
N TYR A 188 -5.13 10.03 -0.07
CA TYR A 188 -3.69 10.13 0.06
C TYR A 188 -3.31 10.78 1.39
N SER A 189 -2.44 10.11 2.16
CA SER A 189 -1.83 10.67 3.37
C SER A 189 -0.40 11.07 3.07
N GLU A 190 -0.10 12.36 3.22
CA GLU A 190 1.26 12.87 3.09
C GLU A 190 2.19 12.34 4.18
N GLU A 191 1.69 12.18 5.40
CA GLU A 191 2.44 11.58 6.50
C GLU A 191 2.90 10.16 6.14
N CYS A 192 2.00 9.38 5.56
CA CYS A 192 2.24 7.99 5.21
C CYS A 192 2.87 7.79 3.83
N GLN A 193 2.90 8.84 3.02
CA GLN A 193 3.28 8.81 1.61
C GLN A 193 2.56 7.67 0.85
N ALA A 194 1.28 7.46 1.16
CA ALA A 194 0.47 6.35 0.67
C ALA A 194 -1.03 6.65 0.71
N PHE A 195 -1.82 5.91 -0.06
CA PHE A 195 -3.27 5.91 0.11
C PHE A 195 -3.66 5.08 1.33
N VAL A 196 -4.41 5.70 2.23
CA VAL A 196 -4.89 5.12 3.48
C VAL A 196 -6.42 5.10 3.49
N PRO A 197 -7.04 4.09 4.11
CA PRO A 197 -8.50 4.00 4.19
C PRO A 197 -9.06 5.18 5.01
N LEU A 198 -10.30 5.56 4.72
CA LEU A 198 -11.13 6.41 5.57
C LEU A 198 -12.01 5.51 6.45
N GLU A 199 -12.27 5.98 7.68
CA GLU A 199 -13.18 5.32 8.63
C GLU A 199 -14.64 5.29 8.14
#